data_AF-A0A450U259-F1
#
_entry.id   AF-A0A450U259-F1
#
_cell.length_a   1.000
_cell.length_b   1.000
_cell.length_c   1.000
_cell.angle_alpha   90.00
_cell.angle_beta   90.00
_cell.angle_gamma   90.00
#
_symmetry.space_group_name_H-M   'P 1'
#
loop_
_entity.id
_entity.type
_entity.pdbx_description
1 polymer ?
#
loop_
_entity_poly.entity_id
_entity_poly.type
_entity_poly.pdbx_seq_one_letter_code
_entity_poly.pdbx_strand_id
1 'polypeptide(L)' 'MRRRREAVCPNSNYEIAERIQEAKEKWMERGMRKGEVRLKKVARALLGEGVAIDIISKSSGLSEKEIRELSID' A
#
# COMPACT_ATOMS: atom_id res chain seq x y z
N MET A 1 9.68 31.32 -18.31
CA MET A 1 9.71 30.34 -19.42
C MET A 1 9.11 29.02 -18.93
N ARG A 2 7.94 28.60 -19.45
CA ARG A 2 7.36 27.27 -19.16
C ARG A 2 8.06 26.26 -20.07
N ARG A 3 8.88 25.35 -19.53
CA ARG A 3 9.39 24.19 -20.27
C ARG A 3 8.18 23.38 -20.74
N ARG A 4 7.88 23.38 -22.05
CA ARG A 4 7.00 22.37 -22.65
C ARG A 4 7.64 21.03 -22.33
N ARG A 5 6.97 20.18 -21.54
CA ARG A 5 7.33 18.77 -21.49
C ARG A 5 6.98 18.23 -22.87
N GLU A 6 7.98 18.01 -23.71
CA GLU A 6 7.79 17.24 -24.93
C GLU A 6 7.22 15.90 -24.51
N ALA A 7 6.02 15.59 -25.00
CA ALA A 7 5.43 14.28 -24.80
C ALA A 7 6.30 13.31 -25.60
N VAL A 8 7.14 12.54 -24.92
CA VAL A 8 7.87 11.43 -25.52
C VAL A 8 6.82 10.39 -25.92
N CYS A 9 6.40 10.47 -27.19
CA CYS A 9 5.68 9.42 -27.86
C CYS A 9 6.65 8.22 -27.96
N PRO A 10 6.28 7.05 -27.42
CA PRO A 10 7.14 5.88 -27.49
C PRO A 10 7.35 5.50 -28.96
N ASN A 11 8.61 5.34 -29.35
CA ASN A 11 9.03 5.14 -30.73
C ASN A 11 8.94 3.66 -31.17
N SER A 12 8.55 2.75 -30.26
CA SER A 12 8.42 1.31 -30.53
C SER A 12 7.38 0.64 -29.61
N ASN A 13 6.76 -0.44 -30.08
CA ASN A 13 5.85 -1.28 -29.29
C ASN A 13 6.51 -1.83 -28.02
N TYR A 14 7.83 -2.03 -28.02
CA TYR A 14 8.59 -2.47 -26.86
C TYR A 14 8.64 -1.42 -25.75
N GLU A 15 8.83 -0.13 -26.09
CA GLU A 15 8.82 0.96 -25.11
C GLU A 15 7.42 1.16 -24.47
N ILE A 16 6.35 0.89 -25.24
CA ILE A 16 4.99 0.93 -24.71
C ILE A 16 4.79 -0.19 -23.68
N ALA A 17 5.25 -1.41 -23.99
CA ALA A 17 5.12 -2.55 -23.10
C ALA A 17 5.88 -2.32 -21.78
N GLU A 18 7.11 -1.80 -21.85
CA GLU A 18 7.93 -1.46 -20.69
C GLU A 18 7.24 -0.41 -19.80
N ARG A 19 6.73 0.68 -20.40
CA ARG A 19 6.01 1.73 -19.66
C ARG A 19 4.73 1.21 -18.99
N ILE A 20 4.02 0.28 -19.63
CA ILE A 20 2.83 -0.35 -19.04
C ILE A 20 3.23 -1.24 -17.86
N GLN A 21 4.33 -1.98 -17.97
CA GLN A 21 4.82 -2.83 -16.89
C GLN A 21 5.26 -2.00 -15.68
N GLU A 22 6.06 -0.95 -15.89
CA GLU A 22 6.42 -0.03 -14.81
C GLU A 22 5.20 0.61 -14.15
N ALA A 23 4.20 1.01 -14.94
CA ALA A 23 2.99 1.59 -14.40
C ALA A 23 2.27 0.58 -13.51
N LYS A 24 2.11 -0.67 -13.94
CA LYS A 24 1.48 -1.74 -13.16
C LYS A 24 2.19 -1.96 -11.83
N GLU A 25 3.52 -2.04 -11.83
CA GLU A 25 4.31 -2.22 -10.61
C GLU A 25 4.11 -1.06 -9.64
N LYS A 26 4.22 0.18 -10.11
CA LYS A 26 3.96 1.39 -9.30
C LYS A 26 2.54 1.43 -8.74
N TRP A 27 1.54 1.01 -9.53
CA TRP A 27 0.15 0.94 -9.07
C TRP A 27 -0.06 -0.14 -8.01
N MET A 28 0.56 -1.32 -8.17
CA MET A 28 0.49 -2.39 -7.19
C MET A 28 1.15 -1.99 -5.88
N GLU A 29 2.36 -1.45 -5.92
CA GLU A 29 3.08 -0.96 -4.74
C GLU A 29 2.25 0.08 -3.98
N ARG A 30 1.67 1.05 -4.70
CA ARG A 30 0.82 2.07 -4.10
C ARG A 30 -0.46 1.48 -3.50
N GLY A 31 -1.04 0.47 -4.15
CA GLY A 31 -2.21 -0.26 -3.66
C GLY A 31 -1.91 -1.00 -2.36
N MET A 32 -0.82 -1.76 -2.34
CA MET A 32 -0.33 -2.51 -1.17
C MET A 32 -0.10 -1.58 0.01
N ARG A 33 0.65 -0.48 -0.19
CA ARG A 33 0.95 0.49 0.87
C ARG A 33 -0.33 1.14 1.44
N LYS A 34 -1.31 1.47 0.58
CA LYS A 34 -2.60 1.99 1.04
C LYS A 34 -3.41 0.94 1.81
N GLY A 35 -3.34 -0.32 1.38
CA GLY A 35 -3.96 -1.45 2.05
C GLY A 35 -3.41 -1.65 3.45
N GLU A 36 -2.08 -1.70 3.59
CA GLU A 36 -1.40 -1.83 4.88
C GLU A 36 -1.74 -0.69 5.84
N VAL A 37 -1.74 0.56 5.36
CA VAL A 37 -2.12 1.73 6.18
C VAL A 37 -3.57 1.59 6.69
N ARG A 38 -4.48 1.13 5.83
CA ARG A 38 -5.88 0.88 6.23
C ARG A 38 -6.00 -0.26 7.23
N LEU A 39 -5.31 -1.37 7.00
CA LEU A 39 -5.31 -2.54 7.88
C LEU A 39 -4.84 -2.16 9.29
N LYS A 40 -3.71 -1.44 9.39
CA LYS A 40 -3.17 -0.94 10.66
C LYS A 40 -4.14 0.01 11.38
N LYS A 41 -4.83 0.88 10.63
CA LYS A 41 -5.84 1.78 11.20
C LYS A 41 -7.05 1.02 11.76
N VAL A 42 -7.52 -0.02 11.07
CA VAL A 42 -8.63 -0.87 11.53
C VAL A 42 -8.19 -1.68 12.75
N ALA A 43 -7.02 -2.31 12.72
CA ALA A 43 -6.46 -3.03 13.86
C ALA A 43 -6.36 -2.15 15.11
N ARG A 44 -5.91 -0.89 14.96
CA ARG A 44 -5.86 0.07 16.06
C ARG A 44 -7.24 0.45 16.60
N ALA A 45 -8.24 0.61 15.72
CA ALA A 45 -9.62 0.88 16.17
C ALA A 45 -10.18 -0.30 16.98
N LEU A 46 -9.96 -1.54 16.51
CA LEU A 46 -10.39 -2.75 17.22
C LEU A 46 -9.71 -2.90 18.59
N LEU A 47 -8.43 -2.54 18.71
CA LEU A 47 -7.76 -2.47 20.01
C LEU A 47 -8.42 -1.47 20.96
N GLY A 48 -8.78 -0.28 20.44
CA GLY A 48 -9.50 0.75 21.22
C GLY A 48 -10.90 0.30 21.68
N GLU A 49 -11.54 -0.59 20.92
CA GLU A 49 -12.81 -1.22 21.28
C GLU A 49 -12.64 -2.40 22.27
N GLY A 50 -11.41 -2.75 22.63
CA GLY A 50 -11.11 -3.85 23.57
C GLY A 50 -11.12 -5.24 22.94
N VAL A 51 -11.03 -5.34 21.61
CA VAL A 51 -10.94 -6.63 20.92
C VAL A 51 -9.59 -7.27 21.21
N ALA A 52 -9.60 -8.58 21.49
CA ALA A 52 -8.40 -9.33 21.82
C ALA A 52 -7.40 -9.39 20.65
N ILE A 53 -6.11 -9.27 20.98
CA ILE A 53 -5.01 -9.25 20.00
C ILE A 53 -4.98 -10.53 19.16
N ASP A 54 -5.29 -11.69 19.74
CA ASP A 54 -5.27 -12.98 19.04
C ASP A 54 -6.36 -13.05 17.95
N ILE A 55 -7.52 -12.43 18.18
CA ILE A 55 -8.62 -12.32 17.21
C ILE A 55 -8.21 -11.40 16.06
N ILE A 56 -7.61 -10.25 16.37
CA ILE A 56 -7.13 -9.30 15.37
C ILE A 56 -6.03 -9.93 14.53
N SER A 57 -5.07 -10.63 15.14
CA SER A 57 -3.97 -11.35 14.48
C SER A 57 -4.49 -12.36 13.47
N LYS A 58 -5.38 -13.26 13.91
CA LYS A 58 -6.00 -14.29 13.04
C LYS A 58 -6.78 -13.69 11.87
N SER A 59 -7.45 -12.56 12.07
CA SER A 59 -8.36 -11.97 11.08
C SER A 59 -7.67 -11.03 10.10
N SER A 60 -6.57 -10.39 10.52
CA SER A 60 -5.87 -9.36 9.74
C SER A 60 -4.59 -9.88 9.06
N GLY A 61 -4.04 -11.00 9.52
CA GLY A 61 -2.73 -11.48 9.09
C GLY A 61 -1.55 -10.70 9.67
N LEU A 62 -1.80 -9.73 10.55
CA LEU A 62 -0.75 -9.04 11.31
C LEU A 62 -0.25 -9.96 12.43
N SER A 63 1.06 -9.90 12.70
CA SER A 63 1.62 -10.55 13.87
C SER A 63 1.19 -9.85 15.16
N GLU A 64 1.14 -10.58 16.27
CA GLU A 64 0.84 -9.98 17.58
C GLU A 64 1.82 -8.86 17.95
N LYS A 65 3.08 -8.98 17.51
CA LYS A 65 4.10 -7.95 17.71
C LYS A 65 3.71 -6.65 17.00
N GLU A 66 3.34 -6.73 15.73
CA GLU A 66 2.89 -5.56 14.96
C GLU A 66 1.66 -4.93 15.59
N ILE A 67 0.70 -5.73 16.07
CA ILE A 67 -0.51 -5.23 16.73
C ILE A 67 -0.16 -4.51 18.05
N ARG A 68 0.80 -5.02 18.83
CA ARG A 68 1.28 -4.35 20.06
C ARG A 68 1.98 -3.03 19.75
N GLU A 69 2.77 -2.97 18.69
CA GLU A 69 3.43 -1.72 18.24
C GLU A 69 2.40 -0.66 17.82
N LEU A 70 1.25 -1.06 17.26
CA LEU A 70 0.15 -0.14 16.93
C LEU A 70 -0.55 0.49 18.15
N SER A 71 -0.33 -0.06 19.35
CA SER A 71 -0.89 0.44 20.60
C SER A 71 -0.05 1.55 21.26
N ILE A 72 1.15 1.83 20.73
CA ILE A 72 2.17 2.67 21.38
C ILE A 72 2.19 4.14 20.87
N ASP A 73 1.37 4.47 19.85
CA ASP A 73 1.21 5.86 19.34
C ASP A 73 -0.07 6.55 19.84
#